data_AF-A0A6G2V1W3-F1
#
_entry.id   AF-A0A6G2V1W3-F1
#
_cell.length_a   1.000
_cell.length_b   1.000
_cell.length_c   1.000
_cell.angle_alpha   90.00
_cell.angle_beta   90.00
_cell.angle_gamma   90.00
#
_symmetry.space_group_name_H-M   'P 1'
#
loop_
_entity.id
_entity.type
_entity.pdbx_description
1 polymer ?
#
loop_
_entity_poly.entity_id
_entity_poly.type
_entity_poly.pdbx_seq_one_letter_code
_entity_poly.pdbx_strand_id
1 'polypeptide(L)' 'ADPVVAAITAEHAQPDGLLPRLRSLNDPRRDRYVQLLAVINGWPAPESPAPALDWAAEAVRVRTP' A
#
# COMPACT_ATOMS: atom_id res chain seq x y z
N ALA A 1 4.04 14.61 7.92
CA ALA A 1 3.43 13.28 7.73
C ALA A 1 2.01 13.24 8.28
N ASP A 2 1.79 13.74 9.50
CA ASP A 2 0.51 13.72 10.21
C ASP A 2 -0.72 14.19 9.40
N PRO A 3 -0.70 15.30 8.63
CA PRO A 3 -1.87 15.70 7.83
C PRO A 3 -2.21 14.70 6.72
N VAL A 4 -1.22 14.02 6.14
CA VAL A 4 -1.44 13.01 5.11
C VAL A 4 -2.07 11.76 5.71
N VAL A 5 -1.59 11.31 6.87
CA VAL A 5 -2.15 10.15 7.58
C VAL A 5 -3.59 10.43 8.04
N ALA A 6 -3.85 11.64 8.54
CA ALA A 6 -5.19 12.07 8.94
C ALA A 6 -6.17 12.08 7.76
N ALA A 7 -5.76 12.61 6.59
CA ALA A 7 -6.60 12.61 5.39
C ALA A 7 -6.92 11.18 4.92
N ILE A 8 -5.91 10.31 4.82
CA ILE A 8 -6.11 8.91 4.42
C ILE A 8 -7.04 8.18 5.40
N THR A 9 -6.87 8.40 6.70
CA THR A 9 -7.70 7.75 7.73
C THR A 9 -9.14 8.27 7.69
N ALA A 10 -9.35 9.57 7.45
CA ALA A 10 -10.68 10.18 7.36
C ALA A 10 -11.49 9.70 6.14
N GLU A 11 -10.83 9.37 5.03
CA GLU A 11 -11.50 8.79 3.85
C GLU A 11 -11.96 7.33 4.07
N HIS A 12 -11.41 6.65 5.07
CA HIS A 12 -11.78 5.28 5.40
C HIS A 12 -12.85 5.26 6.48
N ALA A 13 -14.06 4.81 6.11
CA ALA A 13 -15.21 4.70 7.02
C ALA A 13 -14.93 3.87 8.29
N GLN A 14 -13.90 3.03 8.27
CA GLN A 14 -13.47 2.24 9.43
C GLN A 14 -11.93 2.22 9.52
N PRO A 15 -11.33 3.10 10.35
CA PRO A 15 -9.88 3.24 10.51
C PRO A 15 -9.17 1.91 10.83
N ASP A 16 -9.81 1.06 11.62
CA ASP A 16 -9.26 -0.23 12.07
C ASP A 16 -9.00 -1.20 10.89
N GLY A 17 -9.76 -1.06 9.80
CA GLY A 17 -9.60 -1.87 8.59
C GLY A 17 -8.47 -1.40 7.66
N LEU A 18 -7.95 -0.19 7.87
CA LEU A 18 -6.97 0.43 6.98
C LEU A 18 -5.61 -0.28 7.05
N LEU A 19 -5.10 -0.58 8.26
CA LEU A 19 -3.79 -1.22 8.41
C LEU A 19 -3.75 -2.64 7.79
N PRO A 20 -4.72 -3.54 8.05
CA PRO A 20 -4.78 -4.83 7.35
C PRO A 20 -4.88 -4.69 5.83
N ARG A 21 -5.61 -3.68 5.35
CA ARG A 21 -5.75 -3.40 3.91
C ARG A 21 -4.44 -2.95 3.28
N LEU A 22 -3.69 -2.04 3.91
CA LEU A 22 -2.37 -1.59 3.44
C LEU A 22 -1.37 -2.76 3.39
N ARG A 23 -1.38 -3.63 4.41
CA ARG A 23 -0.54 -4.84 4.41
C ARG A 23 -0.91 -5.81 3.29
N SER A 24 -2.21 -6.00 3.03
CA SER A 24 -2.69 -6.84 1.91
C SER A 24 -2.30 -6.26 0.55
N LEU A 25 -2.39 -4.94 0.39
CA LEU A 25 -1.94 -4.25 -0.83
C LEU A 25 -0.43 -4.38 -1.06
N ASN A 26 0.35 -4.52 0.03
CA ASN A 26 1.79 -4.74 0.00
C ASN A 26 2.20 -6.23 0.00
N ASP A 27 1.33 -7.14 -0.43
CA ASP A 27 1.70 -8.55 -0.56
C ASP A 27 2.78 -8.71 -1.65
N PRO A 28 3.97 -9.28 -1.35
CA PRO A 28 5.04 -9.49 -2.34
C PRO A 28 4.60 -10.33 -3.54
N ARG A 29 3.59 -11.19 -3.39
CA ARG A 29 3.01 -11.98 -4.49
C ARG A 29 2.32 -11.08 -5.51
N ARG A 30 1.68 -10.00 -5.06
CA ARG A 30 1.02 -9.04 -5.95
C ARG A 30 2.04 -8.29 -6.79
N ASP A 31 3.12 -7.81 -6.17
CA ASP A 31 4.20 -7.11 -6.89
C ASP A 31 4.83 -8.01 -7.97
N ARG A 32 5.15 -9.26 -7.59
CA ARG A 32 5.65 -10.27 -8.54
C ARG A 32 4.66 -10.57 -9.66
N TYR A 33 3.36 -10.64 -9.36
CA TYR A 33 2.32 -10.88 -10.36
C TYR A 33 2.27 -9.74 -11.39
N VAL A 34 2.35 -8.48 -10.97
CA VAL A 34 2.36 -7.33 -11.89
C VAL A 34 3.63 -7.32 -12.74
N GLN A 35 4.80 -7.68 -12.18
CA GLN A 35 6.01 -7.85 -12.99
C GLN A 35 5.87 -8.96 -14.04
N LEU A 36 5.28 -10.12 -13.68
CA LEU A 36 5.03 -11.20 -14.63
C LEU A 36 4.05 -10.76 -15.73
N LEU A 37 2.99 -10.04 -15.38
CA LEU A 37 2.08 -9.47 -16.38
C LEU A 37 2.80 -8.52 -17.34
N ALA A 38 3.73 -7.69 -16.84
CA ALA A 38 4.50 -6.80 -17.69
C ALA A 38 5.36 -7.59 -18.69
N VAL A 39 6.01 -8.67 -18.26
CA VAL A 39 6.79 -9.54 -19.15
C VAL A 39 5.89 -10.18 -20.22
N ILE A 40 4.77 -10.79 -19.83
CA ILE A 40 3.87 -11.50 -20.75
C ILE A 40 3.30 -10.55 -21.82
N ASN A 41 2.99 -9.31 -21.43
CA ASN A 41 2.38 -8.33 -22.33
C ASN A 41 3.40 -7.43 -23.03
N GLY A 42 4.70 -7.59 -22.78
CA GLY A 42 5.74 -6.72 -23.33
C GLY A 42 5.65 -5.27 -22.84
N TRP A 43 5.10 -5.05 -21.64
CA TRP A 43 5.05 -3.72 -21.02
C TRP A 43 6.40 -3.37 -20.35
N PRO A 44 6.70 -2.08 -20.17
CA PRO A 44 7.80 -1.65 -19.32
C PRO A 44 7.67 -2.23 -17.91
N ALA A 45 8.81 -2.48 -17.27
CA ALA A 45 8.84 -2.95 -15.89
C ALA A 45 8.16 -1.91 -14.97
N PRO A 46 7.16 -2.30 -14.16
CA PRO A 46 6.52 -1.39 -13.22
C PRO A 46 7.47 -1.06 -12.05
N GLU A 47 7.37 0.14 -11.52
CA GLU A 47 7.98 0.48 -10.24
C GLU A 47 7.24 -0.23 -9.10
N SER A 48 7.98 -0.72 -8.12
CA SER A 48 7.39 -1.38 -6.96
C SER A 48 6.74 -0.35 -6.03
N PRO A 49 5.44 -0.48 -5.70
CA PRO A 49 4.79 0.39 -4.73
C PRO A 49 5.16 0.06 -3.28
N ALA A 50 5.93 -1.02 -3.04
CA ALA A 50 6.19 -1.55 -1.71
C ALA A 50 6.76 -0.53 -0.72
N PRO A 51 7.77 0.30 -1.06
CA PRO A 51 8.30 1.29 -0.13
C PRO A 51 7.25 2.31 0.34
N ALA A 52 6.35 2.73 -0.55
CA ALA A 52 5.29 3.68 -0.21
C ALA A 52 4.21 3.02 0.67
N LEU A 53 3.84 1.77 0.37
CA LEU A 53 2.87 1.02 1.15
C LEU A 53 3.38 0.65 2.54
N ASP A 54 4.66 0.28 2.66
CA ASP A 54 5.31 0.04 3.96
C ASP A 54 5.35 1.30 4.81
N TRP A 55 5.77 2.42 4.22
CA TRP A 55 5.75 3.70 4.93
C TRP A 55 4.34 4.06 5.39
N ALA A 56 3.32 3.90 4.54
CA ALA A 56 1.94 4.20 4.90
C ALA A 56 1.42 3.29 6.01
N ALA A 57 1.68 1.99 5.93
CA ALA A 57 1.28 1.02 6.95
C ALA A 57 1.92 1.35 8.30
N GLU A 58 3.20 1.68 8.30
CA GLU A 58 3.92 2.10 9.52
C GLU A 58 3.37 3.42 10.06
N ALA A 59 3.09 4.39 9.19
CA ALA A 59 2.56 5.68 9.59
C ALA A 59 1.18 5.57 10.24
N VAL A 60 0.30 4.69 9.72
CA VAL A 60 -1.00 4.36 10.32
C VAL A 60 -0.81 3.62 11.64
N ARG A 61 0.04 2.59 11.68
CA ARG A 61 0.29 1.78 12.90
C ARG A 61 0.72 2.61 14.11
N VAL A 62 1.51 3.67 13.88
CA VAL A 62 2.04 4.50 14.99
C VAL A 62 1.17 5.71 15.34
N ARG A 63 0.15 6.05 14.53
CA ARG A 63 -0.68 7.26 14.72
C ARG A 63 -2.17 6.97 14.92
N THR A 64 -2.61 5.78 14.57
CA THR A 64 -3.98 5.32 14.78
C THR A 64 -3.95 4.29 15.92
N PRO A 65 -4.56 4.59 17.08
CA PRO A 65 -4.58 3.69 18.24
C PRO A 65 -5.38 2.41 17.99
#